data_AF-A0A0E9TPD5-F1
#
_entry.id   AF-A0A0E9TPD5-F1
#
_cell.length_a   1.000
_cell.length_b   1.000
_cell.length_c   1.000
_cell.angle_alpha   90.00
_cell.angle_beta   90.00
_cell.angle_gamma   90.00
#
_symmetry.space_group_name_H-M   'P 1'
#
loop_
_entity.id
_entity.type
_entity.pdbx_description
1 polymer ?
#
loop_
_entity_poly.entity_id
_entity_poly.type
_entity_poly.pdbx_seq_one_letter_code
_entity_poly.pdbx_strand_id
1 'polypeptide(L)' 'MEVQREKVIKLLIIAAIMHTVDSEERQLDMSPNAVDDQFIGCRNEMLNRILGKGAFLSRSRQPTRF' A
#
# COMPACT_ATOMS: atom_id res chain seq x y z
N MET A 1 1.33 43.90 13.90
CA MET A 1 1.54 42.61 13.19
C MET A 1 2.04 41.50 14.12
N GLU A 2 2.72 41.81 15.23
CA GLU A 2 3.20 40.81 16.21
C GLU A 2 2.10 39.97 16.86
N VAL A 3 0.99 40.58 17.28
CA VAL A 3 -0.14 39.85 17.90
C VAL A 3 -0.72 38.78 16.97
N GLN A 4 -0.72 39.02 15.67
CA GLN A 4 -1.17 38.02 14.69
C GLN A 4 -0.16 36.89 14.51
N ARG A 5 1.13 37.22 14.54
CA ARG A 5 2.22 36.22 14.47
C ARG A 5 2.18 35.27 15.66
N GLU A 6 1.93 35.78 16.87
CA GLU A 6 1.79 34.95 18.08
C GLU A 6 0.62 33.98 18.00
N LYS A 7 -0.53 34.42 17.48
CA LYS A 7 -1.71 33.57 17.30
C LYS A 7 -1.44 32.44 16.30
N VAL A 8 -0.77 32.75 15.19
CA VAL A 8 -0.39 31.75 14.18
C VAL A 8 0.58 30.73 14.75
N ILE A 9 1.60 31.18 15.50
CA ILE A 9 2.56 30.28 16.15
C ILE A 9 1.86 29.34 17.14
N LYS A 10 0.97 29.88 17.99
CA LYS A 10 0.17 29.07 18.92
C LYS A 10 -0.69 28.04 18.21
N LEU A 11 -1.33 28.42 17.10
CA LEU A 11 -2.15 27.52 16.29
C LEU A 11 -1.33 26.36 15.70
N LEU A 12 -0.13 26.66 15.16
CA LEU A 12 0.77 25.65 14.61
C LEU A 12 1.26 24.67 15.69
N ILE A 13 1.57 25.16 16.89
CA ILE A 13 1.97 24.32 18.02
C ILE A 13 0.82 23.38 18.43
N ILE A 14 -0.41 23.90 18.55
CA ILE A 14 -1.58 23.10 18.91
C ILE A 14 -1.84 22.01 17.86
N ALA A 15 -1.77 22.34 16.57
CA ALA A 15 -1.95 21.37 15.49
C ALA A 15 -0.88 20.26 15.51
N ALA A 16 0.36 20.60 15.82
CA ALA A 16 1.45 19.63 15.95
C ALA A 16 1.26 18.69 17.15
N ILE A 17 0.76 19.20 18.28
CA ILE A 17 0.51 18.41 19.49
C ILE A 17 -0.75 17.54 19.33
N MET A 18 -1.79 18.03 18.65
CA MET A 18 -3.06 17.33 18.47
C MET A 18 -3.05 16.29 17.34
N HIS A 19 -1.92 16.10 16.62
CA HIS A 19 -1.83 15.07 15.61
C HIS A 19 -1.75 13.68 16.27
N THR A 20 -2.91 13.08 16.52
CA THR A 20 -3.01 11.67 16.89
C THR A 20 -2.64 10.83 15.66
N VAL A 21 -1.42 10.30 15.63
CA VAL A 21 -1.09 9.19 14.73
C VAL A 21 -1.78 7.97 15.31
N ASP A 22 -2.85 7.49 14.67
CA ASP A 22 -3.34 6.14 14.91
C ASP A 22 -2.25 5.19 14.43
N SER A 23 -1.41 4.74 15.35
CA SER A 23 -0.50 3.63 15.09
C SER A 23 -1.29 2.35 15.28
N GLU A 24 -1.71 1.74 14.18
CA GLU A 24 -2.06 0.32 14.23
C GLU A 24 -0.79 -0.46 14.58
N GLU A 25 -0.72 -1.00 15.79
CA GLU A 25 0.32 -1.95 16.18
C GLU A 25 0.09 -3.27 15.43
N ARG A 26 0.72 -3.40 14.27
CA ARG A 26 0.76 -4.66 13.52
C ARG A 26 2.02 -5.42 13.91
N GLN A 27 1.86 -6.69 14.27
CA GLN A 27 3.00 -7.57 14.50
C GLN A 27 3.66 -7.91 13.16
N LEU A 28 4.98 -7.80 13.11
CA LEU A 28 5.75 -8.30 11.98
C LEU A 28 5.72 -9.84 12.03
N ASP A 29 5.31 -10.46 10.92
CA ASP A 29 5.35 -11.90 10.73
C ASP A 29 6.08 -12.24 9.42
N MET A 30 6.22 -13.54 9.14
CA MET A 30 6.78 -14.03 7.87
C MET A 30 5.75 -14.03 6.74
N SER A 31 4.57 -13.42 6.95
CA SER A 31 3.45 -13.43 6.03
C SER A 31 3.09 -14.83 5.50
N PRO A 32 2.77 -15.81 6.37
CA PRO A 32 2.54 -17.19 5.96
C PRO A 32 1.34 -17.37 5.03
N ASN A 33 0.45 -16.38 4.96
CA ASN A 33 -0.72 -16.35 4.09
C ASN A 33 -0.47 -15.56 2.78
N ALA A 34 0.73 -15.01 2.57
CA ALA A 34 1.05 -14.31 1.34
C ALA A 34 1.24 -15.31 0.19
N VAL A 35 0.78 -14.92 -1.00
CA VAL A 35 1.14 -15.60 -2.24
C VAL A 35 2.44 -14.96 -2.74
N ASP A 36 3.57 -15.55 -2.39
CA ASP A 36 4.94 -15.03 -2.63
C ASP A 36 5.68 -15.81 -3.73
N ASP A 37 5.02 -15.97 -4.89
CA ASP A 37 5.55 -16.72 -6.03
C ASP A 37 6.95 -16.25 -6.47
N GLN A 38 7.92 -17.17 -6.46
CA GLN A 38 9.29 -16.90 -6.91
C GLN A 38 9.48 -17.11 -8.42
N PHE A 39 8.51 -17.73 -9.09
CA PHE A 39 8.53 -18.07 -10.53
C PHE A 39 9.77 -18.85 -11.03
N ILE A 40 10.48 -19.54 -10.14
CA ILE A 40 11.67 -20.34 -10.49
C ILE A 40 11.22 -21.52 -11.35
N GLY A 41 11.89 -21.72 -12.49
CA GLY A 41 11.58 -22.79 -13.44
C GLY A 41 10.37 -22.55 -14.36
N CYS A 42 9.43 -21.67 -13.99
CA CYS A 42 8.25 -21.35 -14.80
C CYS A 42 8.24 -19.92 -15.38
N ARG A 43 9.30 -19.13 -15.15
CA ARG A 43 9.39 -17.73 -15.60
C ARG A 43 8.99 -17.52 -17.06
N ASN A 44 9.57 -18.28 -17.98
CA ASN A 44 9.31 -18.11 -19.42
C ASN A 44 7.88 -18.51 -19.81
N GLU A 45 7.34 -19.55 -19.17
CA GLU A 45 5.96 -19.97 -19.37
C GLU A 45 4.98 -18.91 -18.85
N MET A 46 5.24 -18.37 -17.66
CA MET A 46 4.45 -17.32 -17.06
C MET A 46 4.48 -16.04 -17.91
N LEU A 47 5.67 -15.65 -18.41
CA LEU A 47 5.81 -14.53 -19.35
C LEU A 47 5.02 -14.75 -20.64
N ASN A 48 5.04 -15.95 -21.22
CA ASN A 48 4.24 -16.27 -22.40
C ASN A 48 2.74 -16.23 -22.12
N ARG A 49 2.31 -16.59 -20.91
CA ARG A 49 0.89 -16.49 -20.48
C ARG A 49 0.46 -15.04 -20.25
N ILE A 50 1.38 -14.15 -19.85
CA ILE A 50 1.12 -12.71 -19.66
C ILE A 50 1.13 -11.96 -21.00
N LEU A 51 2.17 -12.17 -21.81
CA LEU A 51 2.46 -11.38 -23.01
C LEU A 51 1.86 -11.99 -24.28
N GLY A 52 1.60 -13.30 -24.30
CA GLY A 52 0.96 -13.98 -25.43
C GLY A 52 -0.55 -13.74 -25.48
N LYS A 53 -1.28 -14.55 -26.26
CA LYS A 53 -2.76 -14.57 -26.27
C LYS A 53 -3.38 -15.08 -24.95
N GLY A 54 -2.58 -15.26 -23.91
CA GLY A 54 -3.03 -15.78 -22.63
C GLY A 54 -3.99 -14.80 -21.95
N ALA A 55 -5.15 -15.31 -21.55
CA ALA A 55 -6.20 -14.52 -20.90
C ALA A 55 -5.86 -14.15 -19.44
N PHE A 56 -4.60 -14.28 -19.00
CA PHE A 56 -4.27 -14.13 -17.58
C PHE A 56 -4.47 -12.70 -17.10
N LEU A 57 -3.91 -11.72 -17.81
CA LEU A 57 -4.11 -10.30 -17.51
C LEU A 57 -5.54 -9.81 -17.80
N SER A 58 -6.23 -10.40 -18.78
CA SER A 58 -7.62 -10.02 -19.06
C SER A 58 -8.61 -10.59 -18.04
N ARG A 59 -8.33 -11.77 -17.50
CA ARG A 59 -9.12 -12.42 -16.43
C ARG A 59 -8.92 -11.73 -15.09
N SER A 60 -7.71 -11.34 -14.73
CA SER A 60 -7.45 -10.62 -13.48
C SER A 60 -8.06 -9.21 -13.42
N ARG A 61 -8.38 -8.63 -14.58
CA ARG A 61 -9.13 -7.36 -14.68
C ARG A 61 -10.64 -7.51 -14.44
N GLN A 62 -11.18 -8.73 -14.50
CA GLN A 62 -12.56 -8.95 -14.11
C GLN A 62 -12.64 -9.01 -12.60
N PRO A 63 -13.62 -8.34 -11.96
CA PRO A 63 -13.81 -8.45 -10.53
C PRO A 63 -14.04 -9.92 -10.18
N THR A 64 -13.16 -10.48 -9.37
CA THR A 64 -13.32 -11.81 -8.82
C THR A 64 -14.54 -11.78 -7.91
N ARG A 65 -15.61 -12.51 -8.28
CA ARG A 65 -16.70 -12.79 -7.34
C ARG A 65 -16.12 -13.65 -6.21
N PHE A 66 -16.05 -13.07 -5.03
CA PHE A 66 -15.93 -13.79 -3.77
C PHE A 66 -17.30 -14.38 -3.41
#